data_AF-A0AB38PG82-F1
#
_entry.id   AF-A0AB38PG82-F1
#
_cell.length_a   1.000
_cell.length_b   1.000
_cell.length_c   1.000
_cell.angle_alpha   90.00
_cell.angle_beta   90.00
_cell.angle_gamma   90.00
#
_symmetry.space_group_name_H-M   'P 1'
#
loop_
_entity.id
_entity.type
_entity.pdbx_description
1 polymer ?
#
loop_
_entity_poly.entity_id
_entity_poly.type
_entity_poly.pdbx_seq_one_letter_code
_entity_poly.pdbx_strand_id
1 'polypeptide(L)'
;MALTIQTEKGIFDLPQDFSVEIENTSPIYTDKGSQTIASTLPATGHNLSMVDYIHRPDIRNAPKRDAAAVVTDGVYRRTGKLNITSVSTESGIVCNIGFDESLMYEAWKNVSLKELPGLPVIKYPEGVAALARHLEEVMRYQTPADYHVFRIQVASETLEETEYPEFINPIGSDGKTYALLKEARTERVVISGQAVDVKVPAGYGISPFLKVSRILEMIFSAYGFTLVENPFATDYQLSKMVVLNNVADTIVTGEIDYRNLMPDCTVNEFLDALFCRTGAKVYVNAGRKAVIRLLKDSIGATASADWTPLKASEPEINYTPAKQL
;
A
#
# COMPACT_ATOMS: atom_id res chain seq x y z
N MET A 1 14.00 -18.47 30.04
CA MET A 1 14.50 -19.03 28.77
C MET A 1 15.50 -18.03 28.22
N ALA A 2 16.55 -18.48 27.54
CA ALA A 2 17.55 -17.58 26.97
C ALA A 2 17.07 -17.09 25.58
N LEU A 3 17.52 -15.89 25.21
CA LEU A 3 17.35 -15.33 23.87
C LEU A 3 17.86 -16.32 22.83
N THR A 4 17.11 -16.49 21.74
CA THR A 4 17.48 -17.33 20.60
C THR A 4 17.29 -16.55 19.30
N ILE A 5 18.29 -16.65 18.42
CA ILE A 5 18.23 -16.11 17.05
C ILE A 5 18.34 -17.30 16.11
N GLN A 6 17.24 -17.61 15.43
CA GLN A 6 17.14 -18.74 14.51
C GLN A 6 17.10 -18.25 13.06
N THR A 7 17.82 -18.92 12.18
CA THR A 7 17.78 -18.75 10.73
C THR A 7 17.39 -20.06 10.04
N GLU A 8 17.28 -20.05 8.71
CA GLU A 8 17.07 -21.27 7.90
C GLU A 8 18.14 -22.35 8.15
N LYS A 9 19.35 -21.97 8.56
CA LYS A 9 20.50 -22.88 8.73
C LYS A 9 20.69 -23.41 10.14
N GLY A 10 20.01 -22.82 11.13
CA GLY A 10 20.20 -23.19 12.53
C GLY A 10 19.99 -22.04 13.49
N ILE A 11 20.30 -22.29 14.76
CA ILE A 11 20.19 -21.34 15.86
C ILE A 11 21.60 -20.88 16.22
N PHE A 12 21.83 -19.56 16.28
CA PHE A 12 23.13 -19.02 16.69
C PHE A 12 23.48 -19.40 18.14
N ASP A 13 24.75 -19.75 18.36
CA ASP A 13 25.33 -19.88 19.69
C ASP A 13 25.44 -18.49 20.32
N LEU A 14 24.69 -18.26 21.38
CA LEU A 14 24.69 -17.00 22.12
C LEU A 14 25.21 -17.22 23.55
N PRO A 15 26.02 -16.30 24.10
CA PRO A 15 26.39 -16.31 25.52
C PRO A 15 25.17 -16.24 26.43
N GLN A 16 25.29 -16.72 27.67
CA GLN A 16 24.18 -16.72 28.64
C GLN A 16 23.63 -15.32 28.94
N ASP A 17 24.50 -14.31 28.99
CA ASP A 17 24.14 -12.92 29.31
C ASP A 17 23.95 -12.05 28.05
N PHE A 18 23.73 -12.68 26.89
CA PHE A 18 23.59 -11.95 25.63
C PHE A 18 22.23 -11.26 25.54
N SER A 19 22.26 -9.94 25.33
CA SER A 19 21.07 -9.11 25.14
C SER A 19 21.08 -8.45 23.78
N VAL A 20 19.90 -8.30 23.18
CA VAL A 20 19.70 -7.54 21.95
C VAL A 20 18.73 -6.40 22.24
N GLU A 21 19.14 -5.18 21.88
CA GLU A 21 18.29 -4.01 21.97
C GLU A 21 17.40 -3.89 20.73
N ILE A 22 16.11 -3.72 20.95
CA ILE A 22 15.10 -3.60 19.90
C ILE A 22 14.56 -2.18 19.90
N GLU A 23 14.76 -1.49 18.78
CA GLU A 23 14.13 -0.21 18.50
C GLU A 23 12.72 -0.48 17.94
N ASN A 24 11.71 -0.33 18.79
CA ASN A 24 10.32 -0.38 18.37
C ASN A 24 9.90 0.99 17.86
N THR A 25 9.59 1.04 16.58
CA THR A 25 9.20 2.28 15.92
C THR A 25 7.69 2.33 15.76
N SER A 26 7.07 3.44 16.18
CA SER A 26 5.64 3.64 15.98
C SER A 26 5.37 3.95 14.49
N PRO A 27 4.48 3.19 13.83
CA PRO A 27 4.06 3.48 12.47
C PRO A 27 3.51 4.90 12.33
N ILE A 28 2.88 5.46 13.37
CA ILE A 28 2.26 6.80 13.31
C ILE A 28 3.30 7.89 13.07
N TYR A 29 4.49 7.77 13.66
CA TYR A 29 5.48 8.85 13.68
C TYR A 29 6.60 8.66 12.65
N THR A 30 6.77 7.44 12.14
CA THR A 30 7.83 7.17 11.16
C THR A 30 7.41 6.07 10.19
N ASP A 31 7.95 6.14 8.97
CA ASP A 31 7.80 5.09 7.95
C ASP A 31 8.97 4.09 7.97
N LYS A 32 9.77 4.10 9.06
CA LYS A 32 10.74 3.05 9.35
C LYS A 32 10.04 1.98 10.19
N GLY A 33 10.21 0.73 9.80
CA GLY A 33 9.78 -0.38 10.64
C GLY A 33 10.75 -0.60 11.81
N SER A 34 10.38 -1.51 12.70
CA SER A 34 11.21 -1.83 13.86
C SER A 34 12.46 -2.60 13.44
N GLN A 35 13.55 -2.40 14.16
CA GLN A 35 14.81 -3.12 13.93
C GLN A 35 15.56 -3.34 15.24
N THR A 36 16.48 -4.28 15.24
CA THR A 36 17.47 -4.38 16.32
C THR A 36 18.57 -3.34 16.10
N ILE A 37 19.17 -2.89 17.20
CA ILE A 37 20.46 -2.21 17.14
C ILE A 37 21.51 -3.23 16.69
N ALA A 38 22.56 -2.76 16.01
CA ALA A 38 23.66 -3.62 15.58
C ALA A 38 24.25 -4.36 16.79
N SER A 39 24.21 -5.68 16.72
CA SER A 39 24.66 -6.59 17.78
C SER A 39 25.76 -7.48 17.23
N THR A 40 26.71 -7.85 18.08
CA THR A 40 27.86 -8.67 17.70
C THR A 40 27.70 -10.09 18.21
N LEU A 41 27.44 -11.04 17.29
CA LEU A 41 27.38 -12.46 17.62
C LEU A 41 28.81 -13.03 17.74
N PRO A 42 29.05 -14.00 18.64
CA PRO A 42 30.37 -14.58 18.79
C PRO A 42 30.77 -15.40 17.55
N ALA A 43 32.06 -15.35 17.19
CA ALA A 43 32.63 -16.10 16.08
C ALA A 43 32.89 -17.58 16.43
N THR A 44 31.89 -18.30 16.95
CA THR A 44 32.01 -19.75 17.17
C THR A 44 32.12 -20.48 15.84
N GLY A 45 32.72 -21.67 15.82
CA GLY A 45 32.81 -22.48 14.60
C GLY A 45 31.44 -22.79 13.98
N HIS A 46 30.40 -22.90 14.81
CA HIS A 46 29.02 -23.07 14.39
C HIS A 46 28.42 -21.78 13.81
N ASN A 47 28.59 -20.63 14.48
CA ASN A 47 28.09 -19.35 13.98
C ASN A 47 28.74 -18.96 12.65
N LEU A 48 30.05 -19.17 12.53
CA LEU A 48 30.77 -18.92 11.30
C LEU A 48 30.31 -19.85 10.17
N SER A 49 29.90 -21.10 10.46
CA SER A 49 29.36 -22.00 9.43
C SER A 49 27.97 -21.57 8.95
N MET A 50 27.13 -21.05 9.85
CA MET A 50 25.81 -20.51 9.49
C MET A 50 25.90 -19.32 8.53
N VAL A 51 26.97 -18.52 8.64
CA VAL A 51 27.24 -17.42 7.71
C VAL A 51 28.14 -17.81 6.53
N ASP A 52 28.24 -19.11 6.19
CA ASP A 52 29.05 -19.63 5.07
C ASP A 52 30.54 -19.27 5.16
N TYR A 53 31.06 -19.08 6.37
CA TYR A 53 32.45 -18.73 6.63
C TYR A 53 32.93 -17.45 5.93
N ILE A 54 32.03 -16.49 5.62
CA ILE A 54 32.30 -15.23 4.89
C ILE A 54 33.44 -14.34 5.46
N HIS A 55 33.96 -14.64 6.65
CA HIS A 55 35.16 -14.00 7.19
C HIS A 55 36.45 -14.36 6.44
N ARG A 56 36.45 -15.48 5.69
CA ARG A 56 37.67 -15.93 5.02
C ARG A 56 37.91 -15.15 3.73
N PRO A 57 39.16 -14.72 3.46
CA PRO A 57 39.47 -13.90 2.29
C PRO A 57 39.40 -14.66 0.96
N ASP A 58 39.40 -16.00 0.97
CA ASP A 58 39.26 -16.86 -0.21
C ASP A 58 37.81 -17.02 -0.68
N ILE A 59 36.84 -16.53 0.08
CA ILE A 59 35.42 -16.59 -0.27
C ILE A 59 35.06 -15.45 -1.22
N ARG A 60 34.48 -15.82 -2.37
CA ARG A 60 33.95 -14.88 -3.36
C ARG A 60 32.53 -14.40 -3.07
N ASN A 61 31.79 -15.12 -2.22
CA ASN A 61 30.39 -14.87 -1.98
C ASN A 61 30.20 -13.71 -0.98
N ALA A 62 29.33 -12.77 -1.34
CA ALA A 62 28.86 -11.76 -0.41
C ALA A 62 27.92 -12.40 0.64
N PRO A 63 27.74 -11.78 1.82
CA PRO A 63 26.73 -12.20 2.78
C PRO A 63 25.36 -12.31 2.10
N LYS A 64 24.62 -13.38 2.40
CA LYS A 64 23.25 -13.56 1.89
C LYS A 64 22.43 -12.33 2.29
N ARG A 65 22.04 -11.52 1.31
CA ARG A 65 21.05 -10.46 1.53
C ARG A 65 19.73 -11.13 1.87
N ASP A 66 19.02 -10.56 2.85
CA ASP A 66 17.67 -10.96 3.21
C ASP A 66 17.52 -12.36 3.82
N ALA A 67 18.48 -12.81 4.63
CA ALA A 67 18.34 -14.07 5.36
C ALA A 67 17.21 -13.97 6.40
N ALA A 68 16.19 -14.82 6.30
CA ALA A 68 15.10 -14.85 7.27
C ALA A 68 15.62 -15.24 8.66
N ALA A 69 15.22 -14.48 9.67
CA ALA A 69 15.59 -14.71 11.06
C ALA A 69 14.36 -14.61 11.99
N VAL A 70 14.38 -15.41 13.05
CA VAL A 70 13.39 -15.41 14.13
C VAL A 70 14.12 -15.11 15.43
N VAL A 71 13.72 -14.02 16.08
CA VAL A 71 14.21 -13.64 17.41
C VAL A 71 13.17 -14.09 18.42
N THR A 72 13.56 -14.95 19.36
CA THR A 72 12.66 -15.45 20.42
C THR A 72 13.31 -15.30 21.78
N ASP A 73 12.60 -14.68 22.72
CA ASP A 73 12.96 -14.63 24.13
C ASP A 73 11.70 -14.82 25.00
N GLY A 74 11.56 -16.01 25.58
CA GLY A 74 10.37 -16.39 26.35
C GLY A 74 9.09 -16.30 25.51
N VAL A 75 8.21 -15.37 25.87
CA VAL A 75 6.95 -15.10 25.15
C VAL A 75 7.11 -14.15 23.96
N TYR A 76 8.24 -13.45 23.88
CA TYR A 76 8.54 -12.55 22.79
C TYR A 76 9.03 -13.34 21.59
N ARG A 77 8.36 -13.20 20.44
CA ARG A 77 8.77 -13.82 19.18
C ARG A 77 8.51 -12.88 18.03
N ARG A 78 9.54 -12.58 17.24
CA ARG A 78 9.42 -11.78 16.01
C ARG A 78 10.24 -12.35 14.87
N THR A 79 9.71 -12.18 13.67
CA THR A 79 10.33 -12.54 12.40
C THR A 79 10.87 -11.30 11.71
N GLY A 80 11.96 -11.46 10.98
CA GLY A 80 12.61 -10.37 10.25
C GLY A 80 13.69 -10.87 9.29
N LYS A 81 14.44 -9.93 8.72
CA LYS A 81 15.62 -10.21 7.91
C LYS A 81 16.89 -9.85 8.67
N LEU A 82 17.78 -10.81 8.76
CA LEU A 82 19.15 -10.64 9.24
C LEU A 82 19.98 -9.96 8.15
N ASN A 83 20.62 -8.87 8.53
CA ASN A 83 21.59 -8.18 7.71
C ASN A 83 22.95 -8.17 8.42
N ILE A 84 23.97 -8.68 7.74
CA ILE A 84 25.31 -8.83 8.28
C ILE A 84 26.17 -7.69 7.73
N THR A 85 26.70 -6.87 8.63
CA THR A 85 27.50 -5.68 8.28
C THR A 85 28.97 -6.02 8.16
N SER A 86 29.50 -6.85 9.06
CA SER A 86 30.90 -7.29 9.03
C SER A 86 31.08 -8.62 9.76
N VAL A 87 32.14 -9.35 9.40
CA VAL A 87 32.52 -10.59 10.08
C VAL A 87 34.04 -10.65 10.27
N SER A 88 34.46 -11.01 11.47
CA SER A 88 35.85 -11.32 11.82
C SER A 88 35.89 -12.48 12.81
N THR A 89 36.99 -13.24 12.80
CA THR A 89 37.28 -14.22 13.84
C THR A 89 37.56 -13.58 15.20
N GLU A 90 38.06 -12.35 15.22
CA GLU A 90 38.39 -11.61 16.44
C GLU A 90 37.21 -10.78 16.95
N SER A 91 36.58 -10.02 16.05
CA SER A 91 35.52 -9.08 16.43
C SER A 91 34.10 -9.65 16.34
N GLY A 92 33.93 -10.90 15.91
CA GLY A 92 32.61 -11.53 15.80
C GLY A 92 31.87 -11.21 14.49
N ILE A 93 30.58 -11.56 14.47
CA ILE A 93 29.65 -11.29 13.36
C ILE A 93 28.78 -10.10 13.78
N VAL A 94 28.98 -8.93 13.16
CA VAL A 94 28.16 -7.75 13.41
C VAL A 94 26.93 -7.80 12.52
N CYS A 95 25.74 -7.81 13.11
CA CYS A 95 24.49 -7.88 12.39
C CYS A 95 23.37 -7.05 13.02
N ASN A 96 22.39 -6.67 12.22
CA ASN A 96 21.10 -6.16 12.68
C ASN A 96 19.95 -6.97 12.05
N ILE A 97 18.80 -6.96 12.70
CA ILE A 97 17.60 -7.65 12.23
C ILE A 97 16.50 -6.61 12.03
N GLY A 98 16.09 -6.42 10.78
CA GLY A 98 14.90 -5.62 10.44
C GLY A 98 13.66 -6.49 10.52
N PHE A 99 12.66 -6.10 11.33
CA PHE A 99 11.43 -6.87 11.50
C PHE A 99 10.45 -6.66 10.34
N ASP A 100 9.41 -7.49 10.28
CA ASP A 100 8.50 -7.58 9.12
C ASP A 100 7.88 -6.25 8.66
N GLU A 101 7.65 -5.28 9.55
CA GLU A 101 7.12 -3.98 9.13
C GLU A 101 8.11 -3.23 8.23
N SER A 102 9.41 -3.31 8.54
CA SER A 102 10.48 -2.66 7.77
C SER A 102 10.54 -3.19 6.35
N LEU A 103 10.35 -4.50 6.19
CA LEU A 103 10.39 -5.18 4.91
C LEU A 103 9.25 -4.74 3.99
N MET A 104 8.09 -4.50 4.58
CA MET A 104 6.93 -4.05 3.84
C MET A 104 7.09 -2.60 3.38
N TYR A 105 7.51 -1.70 4.28
CA TYR A 105 7.78 -0.31 3.91
C TYR A 105 8.89 -0.18 2.85
N GLU A 106 9.90 -1.05 2.91
CA GLU A 106 10.93 -1.13 1.87
C GLU A 106 10.36 -1.68 0.54
N ALA A 107 9.54 -2.72 0.59
CA ALA A 107 8.96 -3.34 -0.61
C ALA A 107 7.96 -2.43 -1.34
N TRP A 108 7.30 -1.52 -0.62
CA TRP A 108 6.39 -0.53 -1.19
C TRP A 108 7.08 0.72 -1.70
N LYS A 109 8.33 0.93 -1.30
CA LYS A 109 9.10 2.09 -1.73
C LYS A 109 9.31 2.04 -3.24
N ASN A 110 8.77 3.05 -3.93
CA ASN A 110 8.87 3.27 -5.38
C ASN A 110 8.14 2.27 -6.26
N VAL A 111 7.16 1.51 -5.75
CA VAL A 111 6.29 0.67 -6.59
C VAL A 111 5.09 1.47 -7.06
N SER A 112 4.92 1.60 -8.38
CA SER A 112 3.75 2.24 -8.99
C SER A 112 2.49 1.39 -8.78
N LEU A 113 1.36 2.02 -8.46
CA LEU A 113 0.09 1.31 -8.33
C LEU A 113 -0.36 0.62 -9.63
N LYS A 114 0.05 1.16 -10.79
CA LYS A 114 -0.23 0.58 -12.11
C LYS A 114 0.59 -0.68 -12.40
N GLU A 115 1.68 -0.89 -11.66
CA GLU A 115 2.62 -2.01 -11.85
C GLU A 115 2.47 -3.08 -10.77
N LEU A 116 1.44 -2.97 -9.93
CA LEU A 116 1.16 -3.99 -8.91
C LEU A 116 1.00 -5.38 -9.57
N PRO A 117 1.62 -6.42 -8.99
CA PRO A 117 1.47 -7.77 -9.52
C PRO A 117 0.04 -8.27 -9.30
N GLY A 118 -0.52 -8.95 -10.30
CA GLY A 118 -1.84 -9.59 -10.20
C GLY A 118 -3.04 -8.67 -10.43
N LEU A 119 -2.84 -7.47 -11.02
CA LEU A 119 -3.96 -6.61 -11.39
C LEU A 119 -4.90 -7.29 -12.40
N PRO A 120 -6.23 -7.28 -12.16
CA PRO A 120 -7.17 -8.00 -12.99
C PRO A 120 -7.48 -7.26 -14.30
N VAL A 121 -7.77 -8.06 -15.34
CA VAL A 121 -8.35 -7.59 -16.61
C VAL A 121 -9.68 -8.30 -16.79
N ILE A 122 -10.77 -7.54 -16.68
CA ILE A 122 -12.14 -8.09 -16.81
C ILE A 122 -12.55 -8.00 -18.26
N LYS A 123 -12.69 -9.15 -18.94
CA LYS A 123 -13.10 -9.20 -20.34
C LYS A 123 -14.58 -9.50 -20.47
N TYR A 124 -15.27 -8.77 -21.34
CA TYR A 124 -16.67 -9.03 -21.69
C TYR A 124 -16.73 -9.62 -23.11
N PRO A 125 -16.95 -10.94 -23.26
CA PRO A 125 -16.99 -11.59 -24.57
C PRO A 125 -18.09 -11.03 -25.50
N GLU A 126 -19.16 -10.52 -24.91
CA GLU A 126 -20.27 -9.86 -25.61
C GLU A 126 -19.93 -8.43 -26.08
N GLY A 127 -18.73 -7.94 -25.79
CA GLY A 127 -18.20 -6.66 -26.26
C GLY A 127 -18.64 -5.44 -25.43
N VAL A 128 -18.37 -4.26 -26.00
CA VAL A 128 -18.53 -2.95 -25.35
C VAL A 128 -19.96 -2.70 -24.87
N ALA A 129 -20.97 -3.12 -25.62
CA ALA A 129 -22.37 -2.87 -25.27
C ALA A 129 -22.79 -3.60 -23.98
N ALA A 130 -22.33 -4.84 -23.77
CA ALA A 130 -22.61 -5.60 -22.56
C ALA A 130 -21.86 -5.02 -21.35
N LEU A 131 -20.58 -4.65 -21.54
CA LEU A 131 -19.79 -3.98 -20.53
C LEU A 131 -20.42 -2.63 -20.10
N ALA A 132 -20.86 -1.82 -21.06
CA ALA A 132 -21.51 -0.55 -20.76
C ALA A 132 -22.86 -0.72 -20.04
N ARG A 133 -23.61 -1.80 -20.34
CA ARG A 133 -24.83 -2.15 -19.59
C ARG A 133 -24.50 -2.51 -18.14
N HIS A 134 -23.46 -3.32 -17.91
CA HIS A 134 -22.99 -3.64 -16.57
C HIS A 134 -22.60 -2.37 -15.79
N LEU A 135 -21.85 -1.45 -16.40
CA LEU A 135 -21.48 -0.19 -15.74
C LEU A 135 -22.68 0.68 -15.40
N GLU A 136 -23.74 0.67 -16.22
CA GLU A 136 -24.99 1.37 -15.92
C GLU A 136 -25.73 0.74 -14.73
N GLU A 137 -25.75 -0.60 -14.62
CA GLU A 137 -26.31 -1.29 -13.45
C GLU A 137 -25.52 -0.96 -12.18
N VAL A 138 -24.18 -0.88 -12.27
CA VAL A 138 -23.31 -0.46 -11.16
C VAL A 138 -23.57 1.00 -10.78
N MET A 139 -23.71 1.91 -11.76
CA MET A 139 -24.08 3.32 -11.53
C MET A 139 -25.42 3.44 -10.77
N ARG A 140 -26.37 2.54 -11.06
CA ARG A 140 -27.69 2.49 -10.43
C ARG A 140 -27.73 1.69 -9.13
N TYR A 141 -26.59 1.23 -8.64
CA TYR A 141 -26.48 0.37 -7.44
C TYR A 141 -27.29 -0.95 -7.54
N GLN A 142 -27.54 -1.44 -8.76
CA GLN A 142 -28.25 -2.70 -9.00
C GLN A 142 -27.30 -3.91 -8.93
N THR A 143 -26.04 -3.69 -9.28
CA THR A 143 -25.00 -4.73 -9.28
C THR A 143 -23.82 -4.27 -8.42
N PRO A 144 -23.36 -5.09 -7.44
CA PRO A 144 -22.17 -4.77 -6.67
C PRO A 144 -20.92 -4.89 -7.53
N ALA A 145 -20.00 -3.94 -7.37
CA ALA A 145 -18.70 -3.93 -8.03
C ALA A 145 -17.60 -3.33 -7.14
N ASP A 146 -16.37 -3.55 -7.56
CA ASP A 146 -15.14 -3.03 -6.95
C ASP A 146 -14.90 -1.53 -7.21
N TYR A 147 -15.80 -0.91 -7.96
CA TYR A 147 -15.74 0.47 -8.42
C TYR A 147 -17.12 1.14 -8.35
N HIS A 148 -17.13 2.47 -8.46
CA HIS A 148 -18.34 3.25 -8.70
C HIS A 148 -18.27 3.93 -10.06
N VAL A 149 -19.45 4.19 -10.62
CA VAL A 149 -19.61 4.91 -11.88
C VAL A 149 -20.48 6.12 -11.58
N PHE A 150 -19.98 7.32 -11.87
CA PHE A 150 -20.72 8.57 -11.71
C PHE A 150 -20.17 9.62 -12.67
N ARG A 151 -21.01 10.60 -13.01
CA ARG A 151 -20.67 11.69 -13.93
C ARG A 151 -19.67 12.66 -13.30
N ILE A 152 -18.67 13.05 -14.07
CA ILE A 152 -17.72 14.11 -13.71
C ILE A 152 -17.63 15.09 -14.88
N GLN A 153 -17.74 16.39 -14.61
CA GLN A 153 -17.41 17.42 -15.58
C GLN A 153 -15.91 17.68 -15.52
N VAL A 154 -15.21 17.48 -16.64
CA VAL A 154 -13.74 17.62 -16.70
C VAL A 154 -13.31 18.95 -17.28
N ALA A 155 -14.10 19.50 -18.19
CA ALA A 155 -13.87 20.80 -18.81
C ALA A 155 -15.21 21.48 -19.14
N SER A 156 -15.13 22.79 -19.36
CA SER A 156 -16.23 23.58 -19.91
C SER A 156 -15.66 24.76 -20.68
N GLU A 157 -15.88 24.81 -21.98
CA GLU A 157 -15.52 25.96 -22.82
C GLU A 157 -16.76 26.78 -23.16
N THR A 158 -16.65 28.11 -23.17
CA THR A 158 -17.75 29.00 -23.58
C THR A 158 -17.39 29.70 -24.88
N LEU A 159 -18.23 29.53 -25.91
CA LEU A 159 -18.09 30.20 -27.20
C LEU A 159 -19.39 30.92 -27.54
N GLU A 160 -19.32 32.23 -27.82
CA GLU A 160 -20.48 33.05 -28.23
C GLU A 160 -21.73 32.81 -27.35
N GLU A 161 -21.54 32.87 -26.02
CA GLU A 161 -22.57 32.65 -24.99
C GLU A 161 -23.12 31.21 -24.86
N THR A 162 -22.58 30.25 -25.62
CA THR A 162 -22.92 28.82 -25.51
C THR A 162 -21.83 28.07 -24.74
N GLU A 163 -22.23 27.33 -23.71
CA GLU A 163 -21.34 26.47 -22.92
C GLU A 163 -21.24 25.06 -23.54
N TYR A 164 -20.01 24.56 -23.66
CA TYR A 164 -19.65 23.24 -24.18
C TYR A 164 -18.97 22.43 -23.06
N PRO A 165 -19.76 21.81 -22.16
CA PRO A 165 -19.22 21.02 -21.08
C PRO A 165 -18.80 19.62 -21.53
N GLU A 166 -17.63 19.18 -21.08
CA GLU A 166 -17.09 17.84 -21.33
C GLU A 166 -17.29 16.96 -20.09
N PHE A 167 -17.78 15.74 -20.30
CA PHE A 167 -18.12 14.82 -19.21
C PHE A 167 -17.47 13.46 -19.37
N ILE A 168 -16.97 12.95 -18.25
CA ILE A 168 -16.77 11.51 -18.04
C ILE A 168 -18.04 10.92 -17.46
N ASN A 169 -18.39 9.72 -17.92
CA ASN A 169 -19.65 9.04 -17.69
C ASN A 169 -20.83 9.97 -18.01
N PRO A 170 -20.95 10.45 -19.26
CA PRO A 170 -22.06 11.31 -19.65
C PRO A 170 -23.40 10.61 -19.45
N ILE A 171 -24.37 11.33 -18.89
CA ILE A 171 -25.68 10.81 -18.54
C ILE A 171 -26.74 11.51 -19.39
N GLY A 172 -27.54 10.73 -20.10
CA GLY A 172 -28.76 11.16 -20.76
C GLY A 172 -30.00 10.81 -19.93
N SER A 173 -31.12 11.47 -20.25
CA SER A 173 -32.45 11.10 -19.74
C SER A 173 -33.30 10.63 -20.91
N ASP A 174 -33.91 9.45 -20.77
CA ASP A 174 -34.93 8.95 -21.70
C ASP A 174 -36.36 9.37 -21.27
N GLY A 175 -36.47 10.26 -20.27
CA GLY A 175 -37.73 10.70 -19.67
C GLY A 175 -38.25 9.81 -18.54
N LYS A 176 -37.63 8.64 -18.27
CA LYS A 176 -38.01 7.75 -17.15
C LYS A 176 -36.84 7.44 -16.22
N THR A 177 -35.64 7.32 -16.76
CA THR A 177 -34.43 7.01 -16.00
C THR A 177 -33.21 7.74 -16.55
N TYR A 178 -32.23 7.96 -15.67
CA TYR A 178 -30.90 8.41 -16.07
C TYR A 178 -30.08 7.21 -16.57
N ALA A 179 -29.50 7.32 -17.77
CA ALA A 179 -28.73 6.26 -18.42
C ALA A 179 -27.40 6.81 -18.96
N LEU A 180 -26.37 5.96 -19.03
CA LEU A 180 -25.09 6.35 -19.62
C LEU A 180 -25.26 6.55 -21.13
N LEU A 181 -24.68 7.61 -21.68
CA LEU A 181 -24.56 7.78 -23.13
C LEU A 181 -23.47 6.83 -23.65
N LYS A 182 -23.83 5.56 -23.83
CA LYS A 182 -22.93 4.46 -24.16
C LYS A 182 -22.83 4.10 -25.64
N GLU A 183 -23.81 4.53 -26.42
CA GLU A 183 -23.86 4.30 -27.86
C GLU A 183 -22.91 5.27 -28.61
N ALA A 184 -22.53 4.88 -29.83
CA ALA A 184 -21.80 5.77 -30.73
C ALA A 184 -22.65 7.01 -31.03
N ARG A 185 -22.04 8.19 -30.96
CA ARG A 185 -22.74 9.48 -31.07
C ARG A 185 -21.88 10.53 -31.73
N THR A 186 -22.49 11.65 -32.08
CA THR A 186 -21.77 12.86 -32.48
C THR A 186 -21.78 13.81 -31.30
N GLU A 187 -20.61 14.22 -30.84
CA GLU A 187 -20.44 15.24 -29.82
C GLU A 187 -19.95 16.54 -30.47
N ARG A 188 -20.44 17.67 -29.97
CA ARG A 188 -20.00 18.99 -30.43
C ARG A 188 -19.02 19.55 -29.41
N VAL A 189 -17.76 19.66 -29.81
CA VAL A 189 -16.63 20.04 -28.93
C VAL A 189 -15.96 21.27 -29.49
N VAL A 190 -15.38 22.10 -28.62
CA VAL A 190 -14.60 23.26 -29.06
C VAL A 190 -13.16 22.82 -29.30
N ILE A 191 -12.68 22.98 -30.53
CA ILE A 191 -11.30 22.69 -30.91
C ILE A 191 -10.72 23.97 -31.52
N SER A 192 -9.66 24.48 -30.92
CA SER A 192 -8.98 25.71 -31.37
C SER A 192 -9.93 26.91 -31.55
N GLY A 193 -10.91 27.06 -30.65
CA GLY A 193 -11.87 28.17 -30.67
C GLY A 193 -13.01 28.02 -31.68
N GLN A 194 -13.21 26.84 -32.27
CA GLN A 194 -14.33 26.54 -33.16
C GLN A 194 -15.13 25.35 -32.65
N ALA A 195 -16.47 25.44 -32.69
CA ALA A 195 -17.34 24.31 -32.37
C ALA A 195 -17.38 23.33 -33.54
N VAL A 196 -16.86 22.11 -33.34
CA VAL A 196 -16.73 21.06 -34.35
C VAL A 196 -17.51 19.81 -33.92
N ASP A 197 -18.17 19.17 -34.88
CA ASP A 197 -18.85 17.89 -34.67
C ASP A 197 -17.86 16.72 -34.80
N VAL A 198 -17.71 15.96 -33.72
CA VAL A 198 -16.80 14.81 -33.61
C VAL A 198 -17.62 13.54 -33.45
N LYS A 199 -17.36 12.53 -34.29
CA LYS A 199 -17.97 11.19 -34.15
C LYS A 199 -17.17 10.38 -33.14
N VAL A 200 -17.83 9.94 -32.07
CA VAL A 200 -17.23 9.14 -31.01
C VAL A 200 -17.80 7.71 -31.01
N PRO A 201 -16.98 6.69 -30.75
CA PRO A 201 -17.42 5.30 -30.74
C PRO A 201 -18.30 4.97 -29.52
N ALA A 202 -18.90 3.78 -29.54
CA ALA A 202 -19.57 3.25 -28.35
C ALA A 202 -18.56 3.09 -27.20
N GLY A 203 -18.99 3.41 -25.98
CA GLY A 203 -18.15 3.38 -24.79
C GLY A 203 -17.22 4.59 -24.60
N TYR A 204 -17.23 5.57 -25.52
CA TYR A 204 -16.42 6.78 -25.39
C TYR A 204 -16.83 7.66 -24.20
N GLY A 205 -15.83 8.09 -23.43
CA GLY A 205 -15.99 8.88 -22.22
C GLY A 205 -16.56 8.11 -21.04
N ILE A 206 -16.48 6.77 -21.02
CA ILE A 206 -16.97 5.94 -19.91
C ILE A 206 -15.79 5.32 -19.13
N SER A 207 -15.74 5.63 -17.83
CA SER A 207 -14.68 5.23 -16.91
C SER A 207 -15.22 4.89 -15.51
N PRO A 208 -15.06 3.65 -15.01
CA PRO A 208 -15.33 3.32 -13.62
C PRO A 208 -14.19 3.80 -12.69
N PHE A 209 -14.54 4.16 -11.46
CA PHE A 209 -13.59 4.63 -10.45
C PHE A 209 -13.43 3.60 -9.33
N LEU A 210 -12.22 3.07 -9.17
CA LEU A 210 -11.94 2.00 -8.19
C LEU A 210 -12.15 2.48 -6.76
N LYS A 211 -12.77 1.61 -5.95
CA LYS A 211 -12.91 1.84 -4.52
C LYS A 211 -11.56 1.79 -3.82
N VAL A 212 -11.36 2.69 -2.85
CA VAL A 212 -10.15 2.74 -2.01
C VAL A 212 -9.95 1.42 -1.26
N SER A 213 -11.03 0.81 -0.74
CA SER A 213 -10.97 -0.51 -0.11
C SER A 213 -10.36 -1.57 -1.01
N ARG A 214 -10.76 -1.59 -2.27
CA ARG A 214 -10.27 -2.58 -3.23
C ARG A 214 -8.80 -2.36 -3.57
N ILE A 215 -8.39 -1.11 -3.75
CA ILE A 215 -6.98 -0.77 -3.99
C ILE A 215 -6.11 -1.26 -2.82
N LEU A 216 -6.55 -1.00 -1.58
CA LEU A 216 -5.86 -1.47 -0.38
C LEU A 216 -5.74 -3.01 -0.37
N GLU A 217 -6.83 -3.74 -0.59
CA GLU A 217 -6.79 -5.21 -0.68
C GLU A 217 -5.80 -5.72 -1.74
N MET A 218 -5.78 -5.09 -2.92
CA MET A 218 -4.85 -5.45 -3.99
C MET A 218 -3.40 -5.19 -3.58
N ILE A 219 -3.09 -4.04 -2.95
CA ILE A 219 -1.76 -3.74 -2.41
C ILE A 219 -1.33 -4.83 -1.44
N PHE A 220 -2.14 -5.19 -0.44
CA PHE A 220 -1.73 -6.19 0.56
C PHE A 220 -1.60 -7.59 -0.03
N SER A 221 -2.56 -8.01 -0.87
CA SER A 221 -2.56 -9.33 -1.49
C SER A 221 -1.36 -9.54 -2.43
N ALA A 222 -0.92 -8.49 -3.13
CA ALA A 222 0.28 -8.51 -3.97
C ALA A 222 1.55 -8.94 -3.22
N TYR A 223 1.62 -8.66 -1.92
CA TYR A 223 2.76 -9.02 -1.05
C TYR A 223 2.42 -10.15 -0.06
N GLY A 224 1.31 -10.87 -0.28
CA GLY A 224 0.91 -12.01 0.52
C GLY A 224 0.39 -11.66 1.92
N PHE A 225 -0.06 -10.42 2.13
CA PHE A 225 -0.74 -10.01 3.35
C PHE A 225 -2.25 -10.15 3.21
N THR A 226 -2.89 -10.60 4.29
CA THR A 226 -4.35 -10.60 4.41
C THR A 226 -4.79 -9.35 5.15
N LEU A 227 -5.58 -8.51 4.50
CA LEU A 227 -6.17 -7.32 5.11
C LEU A 227 -7.37 -7.74 5.98
N VAL A 228 -7.23 -7.60 7.30
CA VAL A 228 -8.21 -8.08 8.30
C VAL A 228 -9.17 -6.98 8.72
N GLU A 229 -8.64 -5.79 9.01
CA GLU A 229 -9.42 -4.61 9.40
C GLU A 229 -9.24 -3.55 8.32
N ASN A 230 -10.34 -3.13 7.69
CA ASN A 230 -10.35 -2.11 6.64
C ASN A 230 -11.55 -1.15 6.81
N PRO A 231 -11.36 0.03 7.41
CA PRO A 231 -12.44 1.01 7.60
C PRO A 231 -12.97 1.51 6.26
N PHE A 232 -12.17 1.48 5.19
CA PHE A 232 -12.62 1.83 3.83
C PHE A 232 -13.52 0.76 3.18
N ALA A 233 -13.75 -0.38 3.85
CA ALA A 233 -14.72 -1.38 3.43
C ALA A 233 -15.97 -1.38 4.33
N THR A 234 -15.83 -1.02 5.61
CA THR A 234 -16.88 -1.19 6.63
C THR A 234 -17.56 0.12 7.04
N ASP A 235 -16.86 1.26 7.04
CA ASP A 235 -17.43 2.55 7.43
C ASP A 235 -18.33 3.11 6.31
N TYR A 236 -19.51 3.60 6.68
CA TYR A 236 -20.55 4.06 5.74
C TYR A 236 -20.09 5.18 4.78
N GLN A 237 -19.20 6.06 5.23
CA GLN A 237 -18.70 7.16 4.40
C GLN A 237 -17.44 6.73 3.65
N LEU A 238 -16.50 6.09 4.34
CA LEU A 238 -15.23 5.68 3.73
C LEU A 238 -15.42 4.57 2.69
N SER A 239 -16.45 3.73 2.82
CA SER A 239 -16.77 2.67 1.84
C SER A 239 -17.17 3.18 0.46
N LYS A 240 -17.52 4.47 0.37
CA LYS A 240 -17.88 5.13 -0.89
C LYS A 240 -16.69 5.86 -1.52
N MET A 241 -15.53 5.88 -0.85
CA MET A 241 -14.35 6.54 -1.39
C MET A 241 -13.83 5.78 -2.61
N VAL A 242 -13.59 6.53 -3.68
CA VAL A 242 -12.95 6.05 -4.90
C VAL A 242 -11.75 6.90 -5.26
N VAL A 243 -10.95 6.38 -6.17
CA VAL A 243 -9.84 7.11 -6.76
C VAL A 243 -10.18 7.49 -8.19
N LEU A 244 -9.87 8.74 -8.56
CA LEU A 244 -9.98 9.20 -9.93
C LEU A 244 -8.80 8.67 -10.75
N ASN A 245 -9.07 8.21 -11.96
CA ASN A 245 -8.07 7.77 -12.91
C ASN A 245 -7.96 8.74 -14.08
N ASN A 246 -6.82 8.74 -14.76
CA ASN A 246 -6.54 9.65 -15.88
C ASN A 246 -6.98 9.08 -17.24
N VAL A 247 -7.80 8.03 -17.27
CA VAL A 247 -8.23 7.37 -18.50
C VAL A 247 -9.74 7.56 -18.69
N ALA A 248 -10.10 8.35 -19.70
CA ALA A 248 -11.50 8.63 -20.04
C ALA A 248 -12.21 7.44 -20.72
N ASP A 249 -11.48 6.70 -21.55
CA ASP A 249 -12.02 5.71 -22.49
C ASP A 249 -11.69 4.27 -22.07
N THR A 250 -12.06 3.91 -20.85
CA THR A 250 -11.60 2.64 -20.26
C THR A 250 -12.24 1.40 -20.85
N ILE A 251 -13.39 1.51 -21.52
CA ILE A 251 -14.20 0.36 -21.94
C ILE A 251 -14.30 0.16 -23.45
N VAL A 252 -13.68 1.03 -24.26
CA VAL A 252 -13.81 1.00 -25.74
C VAL A 252 -13.30 -0.30 -26.35
N THR A 253 -12.40 -1.00 -25.66
CA THR A 253 -11.86 -2.31 -26.06
C THR A 253 -12.74 -3.51 -25.65
N GLY A 254 -13.81 -3.29 -24.88
CA GLY A 254 -14.65 -4.37 -24.34
C GLY A 254 -14.05 -5.08 -23.12
N GLU A 255 -13.01 -4.52 -22.52
CA GLU A 255 -12.40 -5.01 -21.29
C GLU A 255 -12.17 -3.86 -20.31
N ILE A 256 -12.12 -4.19 -19.01
CA ILE A 256 -11.68 -3.28 -17.95
C ILE A 256 -10.30 -3.75 -17.49
N ASP A 257 -9.27 -2.99 -17.86
CA ASP A 257 -7.92 -3.19 -17.33
C ASP A 257 -7.72 -2.31 -16.10
N TYR A 258 -7.49 -2.92 -14.93
CA TYR A 258 -7.32 -2.20 -13.68
C TYR A 258 -6.12 -1.27 -13.68
N ARG A 259 -5.10 -1.53 -14.52
CA ARG A 259 -3.95 -0.63 -14.69
C ARG A 259 -4.38 0.76 -15.17
N ASN A 260 -5.42 0.83 -15.99
CA ASN A 260 -5.97 2.08 -16.51
C ASN A 260 -6.82 2.81 -15.45
N LEU A 261 -7.31 2.09 -14.44
CA LEU A 261 -8.14 2.66 -13.36
C LEU A 261 -7.33 3.11 -12.14
N MET A 262 -6.03 2.78 -12.09
CA MET A 262 -5.16 3.18 -10.99
C MET A 262 -4.71 4.64 -11.15
N PRO A 263 -4.57 5.38 -10.04
CA PRO A 263 -3.93 6.69 -10.08
C PRO A 263 -2.46 6.57 -10.48
N ASP A 264 -1.90 7.68 -10.95
CA ASP A 264 -0.48 7.77 -11.31
C ASP A 264 0.37 8.14 -10.09
N CYS A 265 0.49 7.21 -9.14
CA CYS A 265 1.32 7.39 -7.95
C CYS A 265 1.87 6.05 -7.44
N THR A 266 2.86 6.14 -6.56
CA THR A 266 3.43 4.99 -5.85
C THR A 266 2.52 4.53 -4.70
N VAL A 267 2.72 3.29 -4.24
CA VAL A 267 2.02 2.75 -3.06
C VAL A 267 2.19 3.66 -1.84
N ASN A 268 3.42 4.14 -1.59
CA ASN A 268 3.68 5.02 -0.44
C ASN A 268 2.95 6.36 -0.57
N GLU A 269 3.03 7.04 -1.71
CA GLU A 269 2.30 8.29 -1.95
C GLU A 269 0.79 8.12 -1.76
N PHE A 270 0.24 6.98 -2.18
CA PHE A 270 -1.17 6.66 -1.98
C PHE A 270 -1.53 6.47 -0.51
N LEU A 271 -0.74 5.69 0.24
CA LEU A 271 -0.96 5.48 1.68
C LEU A 271 -0.76 6.77 2.48
N ASP A 272 0.21 7.60 2.11
CA ASP A 272 0.45 8.91 2.73
C ASP A 272 -0.70 9.88 2.45
N ALA A 273 -1.23 9.89 1.22
CA ALA A 273 -2.43 10.68 0.90
C ALA A 273 -3.65 10.24 1.71
N LEU A 274 -3.83 8.92 1.91
CA LEU A 274 -4.88 8.40 2.79
C LEU A 274 -4.68 8.81 4.24
N PHE A 275 -3.45 8.74 4.76
CA PHE A 275 -3.12 9.19 6.10
C PHE A 275 -3.40 10.69 6.28
N CYS A 276 -2.93 11.54 5.39
CA CYS A 276 -3.15 13.00 5.44
C CYS A 276 -4.63 13.36 5.42
N ARG A 277 -5.46 12.63 4.66
CA ARG A 277 -6.88 12.95 4.48
C ARG A 277 -7.79 12.37 5.57
N THR A 278 -7.45 11.20 6.10
CA THR A 278 -8.35 10.42 6.97
C THR A 278 -7.75 10.07 8.33
N GLY A 279 -6.44 10.22 8.50
CA GLY A 279 -5.71 9.71 9.65
C GLY A 279 -5.59 8.18 9.67
N ALA A 280 -5.87 7.49 8.56
CA ALA A 280 -5.72 6.04 8.46
C ALA A 280 -4.24 5.65 8.40
N LYS A 281 -3.80 4.77 9.30
CA LYS A 281 -2.45 4.19 9.28
C LYS A 281 -2.53 2.67 9.21
N VAL A 282 -1.55 2.09 8.51
CA VAL A 282 -1.40 0.65 8.34
C VAL A 282 -0.56 0.09 9.48
N TYR A 283 -1.02 -1.03 10.01
CA TYR A 283 -0.31 -1.87 10.97
C TYR A 283 -0.21 -3.26 10.39
N VAL A 284 0.97 -3.85 10.40
CA VAL A 284 1.18 -5.23 9.97
C VAL A 284 1.82 -6.05 11.07
N ASN A 285 1.66 -7.38 10.97
CA ASN A 285 2.25 -8.30 11.91
C ASN A 285 2.99 -9.45 11.20
N ALA A 286 3.76 -10.19 12.00
CA ALA A 286 4.49 -11.38 11.59
C ALA A 286 3.63 -12.49 10.95
N GLY A 287 2.33 -12.53 11.26
CA GLY A 287 1.38 -13.48 10.69
C GLY A 287 0.91 -13.11 9.28
N ARG A 288 1.55 -12.13 8.61
CA ARG A 288 1.12 -11.55 7.34
C ARG A 288 -0.32 -11.03 7.37
N LYS A 289 -0.73 -10.47 8.50
CA LYS A 289 -2.00 -9.76 8.62
C LYS A 289 -1.74 -8.27 8.59
N ALA A 290 -2.57 -7.56 7.85
CA ALA A 290 -2.60 -6.11 7.81
C ALA A 290 -3.91 -5.60 8.43
N VAL A 291 -3.80 -4.50 9.14
CA VAL A 291 -4.89 -3.83 9.85
C VAL A 291 -4.75 -2.34 9.57
N ILE A 292 -5.82 -1.72 9.11
CA ILE A 292 -5.88 -0.27 8.90
C ILE A 292 -6.73 0.31 10.01
N ARG A 293 -6.18 1.28 10.75
CA ARG A 293 -6.90 1.98 11.82
C ARG A 293 -6.82 3.48 11.64
N LEU A 294 -7.91 4.16 11.98
CA LEU A 294 -7.95 5.61 12.02
C LEU A 294 -7.30 6.09 13.32
N LEU A 295 -6.53 7.17 13.24
CA LEU A 295 -5.88 7.78 14.40
C LEU A 295 -6.88 8.13 15.51
N LYS A 296 -8.09 8.58 15.14
CA LYS A 296 -9.17 8.89 16.08
C LYS A 296 -9.56 7.66 16.92
N ASP A 297 -9.60 6.48 16.29
CA ASP A 297 -10.02 5.23 16.93
C ASP A 297 -8.90 4.74 17.84
N SER A 298 -7.64 4.93 17.44
CA SER A 298 -6.47 4.63 18.27
C SER A 298 -6.37 5.54 19.50
N ILE A 299 -6.66 6.84 19.36
CA ILE A 299 -6.61 7.80 20.49
C ILE A 299 -7.80 7.59 21.44
N GLY A 300 -8.98 7.28 20.90
CA GLY A 300 -10.18 7.01 21.70
C GLY A 300 -10.25 5.61 22.30
N ALA A 301 -9.34 4.71 21.90
CA ALA A 301 -9.33 3.33 22.37
C ALA A 301 -9.00 3.26 23.86
N THR A 302 -9.70 2.37 24.56
CA THR A 302 -9.39 2.08 25.96
C THR A 302 -8.05 1.36 26.04
N ALA A 303 -7.14 1.84 26.89
CA ALA A 303 -5.86 1.20 27.09
C ALA A 303 -6.06 -0.23 27.62
N SER A 304 -5.41 -1.20 26.97
CA SER A 304 -5.50 -2.61 27.37
C SER A 304 -4.62 -2.95 28.57
N ALA A 305 -3.57 -2.17 28.80
CA ALA A 305 -2.64 -2.35 29.91
C ALA A 305 -1.94 -1.03 30.25
N ASP A 306 -1.62 -0.86 31.53
CA ASP A 306 -0.78 0.24 32.01
C ASP A 306 0.68 -0.21 32.08
N TRP A 307 1.52 0.39 31.22
CA TRP A 307 2.95 0.11 31.15
C TRP A 307 3.79 1.11 31.97
N THR A 308 3.16 2.08 32.64
CA THR A 308 3.84 3.06 33.51
C THR A 308 4.78 2.42 34.56
N PRO A 309 4.46 1.25 35.17
CA PRO A 309 5.36 0.60 36.13
C PRO A 309 6.66 0.07 35.52
N LEU A 310 6.70 -0.14 34.20
CA LEU A 310 7.84 -0.71 33.48
C LEU A 310 8.77 0.38 32.90
N LYS A 311 8.52 1.66 33.22
CA LYS A 311 9.35 2.76 32.73
C LYS A 311 10.76 2.70 33.35
N ALA A 312 11.79 2.74 32.50
CA ALA A 312 13.18 2.81 32.96
C ALA A 312 13.53 4.20 33.51
N SER A 313 12.98 5.26 32.92
CA SER A 313 13.15 6.65 33.35
C SER A 313 11.96 7.50 32.92
N GLU A 314 11.84 8.70 33.48
CA GLU A 314 10.91 9.72 32.96
C GLU A 314 11.39 10.24 31.58
N PRO A 315 10.48 10.72 30.73
CA PRO A 315 10.83 11.32 29.45
C PRO A 315 11.63 12.62 29.65
N GLU A 316 12.78 12.72 28.97
CA GLU A 316 13.59 13.94 28.92
C GLU A 316 13.17 14.80 27.71
N ILE A 317 12.68 16.02 27.98
CA ILE A 317 12.23 16.95 26.95
C ILE A 317 13.40 17.88 26.58
N ASN A 318 14.03 17.60 25.45
CA ASN A 318 15.13 18.41 24.93
C ASN A 318 14.59 19.60 24.12
N TYR A 319 14.91 20.82 24.56
CA TYR A 319 14.61 22.04 23.82
C TYR A 319 15.79 22.39 22.92
N THR A 320 15.61 22.31 21.60
CA THR A 320 16.63 22.78 20.65
C THR A 320 16.68 24.31 20.68
N PRO A 321 17.87 24.95 20.68
CA PRO A 321 17.95 26.39 20.54
C PRO A 321 17.25 26.85 19.26
N ALA A 322 16.56 27.99 19.32
CA ALA A 322 15.85 28.54 18.17
C ALA A 322 16.78 28.64 16.96
N LYS A 323 16.40 28.03 15.82
CA LYS A 323 17.06 28.34 14.55
C LYS A 323 16.85 29.83 14.28
N GLN A 324 17.94 30.60 14.20
CA GLN A 324 17.88 31.95 13.63
C GLN A 324 17.31 31.82 12.20
N LEU A 325 16.25 32.58 11.94
CA LEU A 325 15.66 32.77 10.61
C LEU A 325 16.66 33.44 9.67
#